data_AF-A0A355UBU1-F1
#
_entry.id   AF-A0A355UBU1-F1
#
_cell.length_a   1.000
_cell.length_b   1.000
_cell.length_c   1.000
_cell.angle_alpha   90.00
_cell.angle_beta   90.00
_cell.angle_gamma   90.00
#
_symmetry.space_group_name_H-M   'P 1'
#
loop_
_entity.id
_entity.type
_entity.pdbx_description
1 polymer ?
#
loop_
_entity_poly.entity_id
_entity_poly.type
_entity_poly.pdbx_seq_one_letter_code
_entity_poly.pdbx_strand_id
1 'polypeptide(L)'
;MEIGVVTYGHLDGFANGVKQLETSFRNARISVLNNQPNSARPSELQGSYSHYEFSGYLEVCESFTGSGPFVIINDTLFKTHYTVGWLRLLKHALAQLNKDAVTVYGDIRWDGNAYAERPNPFLASWLFVLPNELSLQVFKQSLAEILNEPASLGSEAYQAFLHGWIFPKGKFSGWHGGAKDEPARARKERCIRLEHRLSTVLPQHGLPLTSVGSFSPFSYLVLRGIDRLNTRFKALLT
;
A
#
# COMPACT_ATOMS: atom_id res chain seq x y z
N MET A 1 -18.15 5.22 5.63
CA MET A 1 -16.92 4.85 4.91
C MET A 1 -15.97 6.02 4.93
N GLU A 2 -14.72 5.74 5.25
CA GLU A 2 -13.65 6.73 5.26
C GLU A 2 -12.51 6.23 4.35
N ILE A 3 -11.88 7.15 3.62
CA ILE A 3 -10.77 6.85 2.74
C ILE A 3 -9.61 7.76 3.11
N GLY A 4 -8.47 7.15 3.43
CA GLY A 4 -7.22 7.85 3.66
C GLY A 4 -6.29 7.71 2.47
N VAL A 5 -5.72 8.81 2.02
CA VAL A 5 -4.73 8.87 0.95
C VAL A 5 -3.40 9.32 1.53
N VAL A 6 -2.39 8.45 1.51
CA VAL A 6 -1.01 8.80 1.91
C VAL A 6 -0.23 9.23 0.68
N THR A 7 0.32 10.44 0.68
CA THR A 7 1.14 10.96 -0.42
C THR A 7 2.50 11.42 0.08
N TYR A 8 3.52 11.36 -0.78
CA TYR A 8 4.81 11.99 -0.50
C TYR A 8 5.00 13.20 -1.42
N GLY A 9 4.27 14.27 -1.09
CA GLY A 9 4.25 15.50 -1.86
C GLY A 9 3.17 15.57 -2.93
N HIS A 10 3.22 16.65 -3.70
CA HIS A 10 2.28 16.93 -4.78
C HIS A 10 2.87 16.50 -6.10
N LEU A 11 2.42 15.36 -6.61
CA LEU A 11 2.83 14.86 -7.92
C LEU A 11 1.88 15.35 -9.02
N ASP A 12 2.38 15.41 -10.25
CA ASP A 12 1.55 15.69 -11.42
C ASP A 12 0.37 14.73 -11.51
N GLY A 13 -0.84 15.27 -11.66
CA GLY A 13 -2.07 14.50 -11.73
C GLY A 13 -2.63 14.05 -10.38
N PHE A 14 -1.98 14.32 -9.24
CA PHE A 14 -2.50 13.96 -7.91
C PHE A 14 -3.89 14.55 -7.64
N ALA A 15 -4.07 15.86 -7.90
CA ALA A 15 -5.36 16.53 -7.73
C ALA A 15 -6.47 15.90 -8.61
N ASN A 16 -6.13 15.51 -9.84
CA ASN A 16 -7.07 14.81 -10.72
C ASN A 16 -7.40 13.40 -10.20
N GLY A 17 -6.42 12.72 -9.60
CA GLY A 17 -6.60 11.43 -8.94
C GLY A 17 -7.55 11.49 -7.75
N VAL A 18 -7.34 12.47 -6.85
CA VAL A 18 -8.23 12.72 -5.71
C VAL A 18 -9.65 13.07 -6.19
N LYS A 19 -9.79 13.89 -7.23
CA LYS A 19 -11.10 14.21 -7.83
C LYS A 19 -11.81 12.96 -8.39
N GLN A 20 -11.08 12.03 -8.99
CA GLN A 20 -11.64 10.76 -9.46
C GLN A 20 -12.10 9.88 -8.28
N LEU A 21 -11.35 9.89 -7.18
CA LEU A 21 -11.70 9.19 -5.95
C LEU A 21 -13.00 9.74 -5.35
N GLU A 22 -13.09 11.07 -5.17
CA GLU A 22 -14.30 11.79 -4.72
C GLU A 22 -15.51 11.47 -5.60
N THR A 23 -15.32 11.48 -6.92
CA THR A 23 -16.38 11.18 -7.88
C THR A 23 -16.86 9.73 -7.77
N SER A 24 -15.93 8.80 -7.53
CA SER A 24 -16.22 7.36 -7.40
C SER A 24 -16.94 7.03 -6.08
N PHE A 25 -16.63 7.79 -5.02
CA PHE A 25 -17.09 7.56 -3.66
C PHE A 25 -17.70 8.82 -3.02
N ARG A 26 -18.78 9.33 -3.61
CA ARG A 26 -19.41 10.62 -3.24
C ARG A 26 -19.79 10.78 -1.76
N ASN A 27 -20.04 9.68 -1.06
CA ASN A 27 -20.45 9.68 0.35
C ASN A 27 -19.31 9.28 1.31
N ALA A 28 -18.08 9.17 0.79
CA ALA A 28 -16.92 8.88 1.62
C ALA A 28 -16.36 10.17 2.21
N ARG A 29 -15.95 10.10 3.47
CA ARG A 29 -15.04 11.11 4.01
C ARG A 29 -13.63 10.78 3.53
N ILE A 30 -13.05 11.66 2.73
CA ILE A 30 -11.71 11.48 2.17
C ILE A 30 -10.75 12.41 2.91
N SER A 31 -9.68 11.83 3.45
CA SER A 31 -8.60 12.55 4.12
C SER A 31 -7.30 12.29 3.37
N VAL A 32 -6.57 13.36 3.07
CA VAL A 32 -5.24 13.28 2.46
C VAL A 32 -4.21 13.56 3.54
N LEU A 33 -3.29 12.62 3.75
CA LEU A 33 -2.12 12.80 4.59
C LEU A 33 -0.90 12.98 3.70
N ASN A 34 -0.29 14.16 3.78
CA ASN A 34 0.93 14.48 3.08
C ASN A 34 2.13 14.23 3.98
N ASN A 35 2.83 13.15 3.67
CA ASN A 35 3.93 12.64 4.44
C ASN A 35 5.28 13.25 4.01
N GLN A 36 5.27 14.24 3.11
CA GLN A 36 6.45 15.05 2.86
C GLN A 36 6.56 16.12 3.96
N PRO A 37 7.70 16.23 4.66
CA PRO A 37 7.87 17.21 5.74
C PRO A 37 7.53 18.64 5.28
N ASN A 38 6.74 19.35 6.09
CA ASN A 38 6.36 20.76 5.90
C ASN A 38 5.74 21.08 4.54
N SER A 39 5.06 20.11 3.92
CA SER A 39 4.54 20.23 2.55
C SER A 39 3.02 20.01 2.45
N ALA A 40 2.36 19.72 3.58
CA ALA A 40 0.91 19.61 3.63
C ALA A 40 0.22 20.94 3.33
N ARG A 41 -0.81 20.88 2.50
CA ARG A 41 -1.72 22.02 2.26
C ARG A 41 -2.67 22.20 3.45
N PRO A 42 -3.34 23.36 3.59
CA PRO A 42 -4.29 23.59 4.68
C PRO A 42 -5.43 22.56 4.79
N SER A 43 -5.78 21.92 3.68
CA SER A 43 -6.81 20.87 3.61
C SER A 43 -6.29 19.45 3.89
N GLU A 44 -4.99 19.30 4.15
CA GLU A 44 -4.29 18.02 4.30
C GLU A 44 -3.78 17.84 5.72
N LEU A 45 -3.64 16.58 6.13
CA LEU A 45 -2.94 16.23 7.36
C LEU A 45 -1.44 16.22 7.08
N GLN A 46 -0.64 16.87 7.93
CA GLN A 46 0.82 16.77 7.87
C GLN A 46 1.26 15.46 8.52
N GLY A 47 1.88 14.59 7.73
CA GLY A 47 2.45 13.35 8.24
C GLY A 47 3.82 13.55 8.90
N SER A 48 4.21 12.65 9.81
CA SER A 48 5.51 12.74 10.51
C SER A 48 6.70 12.35 9.66
N TYR A 49 6.49 11.51 8.64
CA TYR A 49 7.52 10.83 7.84
C TYR A 49 8.52 9.97 8.65
N SER A 50 8.24 9.69 9.92
CA SER A 50 9.13 8.95 10.82
C SER A 50 9.52 7.56 10.32
N HIS A 51 8.63 6.91 9.56
CA HIS A 51 8.86 5.59 8.98
C HIS A 51 8.48 5.52 7.51
N TYR A 52 8.79 6.59 6.76
CA TYR A 52 8.37 6.73 5.38
C TYR A 52 6.85 6.55 5.27
N GLU A 53 6.38 5.87 4.23
CA GLU A 53 4.96 5.63 3.92
C GLU A 53 4.19 4.96 5.07
N PHE A 54 4.85 4.12 5.87
CA PHE A 54 4.20 3.33 6.91
C PHE A 54 3.78 4.15 8.13
N SER A 55 4.52 5.21 8.50
CA SER A 55 4.02 6.14 9.53
C SER A 55 2.76 6.86 9.06
N GLY A 56 2.71 7.22 7.77
CA GLY A 56 1.52 7.82 7.15
C GLY A 56 0.31 6.89 7.18
N TYR A 57 0.49 5.57 6.98
CA TYR A 57 -0.60 4.61 7.12
C TYR A 57 -1.17 4.59 8.54
N LEU A 58 -0.31 4.57 9.56
CA LEU A 58 -0.74 4.58 10.96
C LEU A 58 -1.49 5.88 11.31
N GLU A 59 -0.91 7.03 10.96
CA GLU A 59 -1.49 8.35 11.25
C GLU A 59 -2.84 8.56 10.52
N VAL A 60 -2.97 8.06 9.29
CA VAL A 60 -4.27 8.01 8.59
C VAL A 60 -5.28 7.16 9.36
N CYS A 61 -4.89 5.97 9.82
CA CYS A 61 -5.78 5.11 10.59
C CYS A 61 -6.23 5.77 11.91
N GLU A 62 -5.35 6.54 12.54
CA GLU A 62 -5.66 7.30 13.76
C GLU A 62 -6.63 8.46 13.51
N SER A 63 -6.67 8.99 12.28
CA SER A 63 -7.59 10.07 11.90
C SER A 63 -9.03 9.61 11.61
N PHE A 64 -9.24 8.31 11.40
CA PHE A 64 -10.58 7.75 11.16
C PHE A 64 -11.43 7.77 12.44
N THR A 65 -12.71 8.13 12.31
CA THR A 65 -13.63 8.27 13.44
C THR A 65 -14.97 7.55 13.24
N GLY A 66 -15.19 6.92 12.09
CA GLY A 66 -16.39 6.15 11.77
C GLY A 66 -16.28 4.69 12.20
N SER A 67 -17.29 3.89 11.84
CA SER A 67 -17.35 2.44 12.09
C SER A 67 -16.93 1.58 10.88
N GLY A 68 -16.55 2.23 9.78
CA GLY A 68 -16.09 1.58 8.55
C GLY A 68 -17.09 1.63 7.37
N PRO A 69 -16.78 0.93 6.27
CA PRO A 69 -15.45 0.38 5.98
C PRO A 69 -14.42 1.50 5.84
N PHE A 70 -13.15 1.15 6.05
CA PHE A 70 -12.01 2.05 5.90
C PHE A 70 -11.17 1.62 4.70
N VAL A 71 -10.73 2.57 3.90
CA VAL A 71 -9.81 2.33 2.78
C VAL A 71 -8.57 3.18 2.98
N ILE A 72 -7.41 2.57 2.87
CA ILE A 72 -6.13 3.27 2.92
C ILE A 72 -5.44 3.00 1.59
N ILE A 73 -5.11 4.08 0.88
CA ILE A 73 -4.37 4.03 -0.37
C ILE A 73 -3.19 4.98 -0.32
N ASN A 74 -2.16 4.75 -1.13
CA ASN A 74 -1.11 5.75 -1.36
C ASN A 74 -1.19 6.35 -2.77
N ASP A 75 -0.36 7.37 -3.00
CA ASP A 75 -0.26 8.11 -4.27
C ASP A 75 0.15 7.23 -5.48
N THR A 76 0.66 6.02 -5.25
CA THR A 76 1.00 5.09 -6.35
C THR A 76 -0.25 4.67 -7.14
N LEU A 77 -1.44 4.69 -6.52
CA LEU A 77 -2.71 4.48 -7.22
C LEU A 77 -2.84 5.42 -8.43
N PHE A 78 -2.42 6.67 -8.28
CA PHE A 78 -2.51 7.69 -9.31
C PHE A 78 -1.27 7.74 -10.22
N LYS A 79 -0.12 7.29 -9.71
CA LYS A 79 1.16 7.38 -10.41
C LYS A 79 1.43 6.17 -11.29
N THR A 80 1.23 4.96 -10.80
CA THR A 80 1.69 3.72 -11.46
C THR A 80 0.57 2.77 -11.81
N HIS A 81 -0.57 2.87 -11.14
CA HIS A 81 -1.71 2.00 -11.36
C HIS A 81 -2.71 2.57 -12.36
N TYR A 82 -3.48 1.71 -13.02
CA TYR A 82 -4.64 2.15 -13.81
C TYR A 82 -5.79 2.59 -12.90
N THR A 83 -5.74 3.84 -12.44
CA THR A 83 -6.65 4.44 -11.44
C THR A 83 -8.10 4.07 -11.65
N VAL A 84 -8.66 4.36 -12.83
CA VAL A 84 -10.09 4.13 -13.13
C VAL A 84 -10.47 2.67 -12.94
N GLY A 85 -9.62 1.75 -13.37
CA GLY A 85 -9.85 0.33 -13.26
C GLY A 85 -9.84 -0.16 -11.81
N TRP A 86 -8.85 0.27 -11.03
CA TRP A 86 -8.77 -0.06 -9.61
C TRP A 86 -9.90 0.54 -8.79
N LEU A 87 -10.32 1.78 -9.07
CA LEU A 87 -11.49 2.39 -8.41
C LEU A 87 -12.78 1.62 -8.72
N ARG A 88 -12.95 1.11 -9.94
CA ARG A 88 -14.10 0.25 -10.29
C ARG A 88 -14.07 -1.07 -9.54
N LEU A 89 -12.91 -1.75 -9.49
CA LEU A 89 -12.74 -2.98 -8.72
C LEU A 89 -13.04 -2.75 -7.23
N LEU A 90 -12.47 -1.69 -6.65
CA LEU A 90 -12.66 -1.32 -5.26
C LEU A 90 -14.14 -1.03 -4.96
N LYS A 91 -14.83 -0.28 -5.83
CA LYS A 91 -16.27 -0.03 -5.67
C LYS A 91 -17.10 -1.31 -5.69
N HIS A 92 -16.76 -2.25 -6.57
CA HIS A 92 -17.42 -3.56 -6.64
C HIS A 92 -17.15 -4.42 -5.40
N ALA A 93 -15.90 -4.41 -4.90
CA ALA A 93 -15.51 -5.10 -3.68
C ALA A 93 -16.24 -4.54 -2.44
N LEU A 94 -16.25 -3.21 -2.28
CA LEU A 94 -16.91 -2.54 -1.17
C LEU A 94 -18.42 -2.79 -1.12
N ALA A 95 -19.07 -2.98 -2.27
CA ALA A 95 -20.50 -3.31 -2.34
C ALA A 95 -20.82 -4.74 -1.83
N GLN A 96 -19.84 -5.64 -1.84
CA GLN A 96 -19.98 -7.05 -1.43
C GLN A 96 -19.23 -7.37 -0.13
N LEU A 97 -18.65 -6.36 0.51
CA LEU A 97 -17.80 -6.53 1.67
C LEU A 97 -18.62 -7.10 2.84
N ASN A 98 -18.16 -8.22 3.41
CA ASN A 98 -18.69 -8.68 4.69
C ASN A 98 -18.23 -7.71 5.78
N LYS A 99 -19.16 -6.89 6.28
CA LYS A 99 -18.88 -5.84 7.26
C LYS A 99 -18.56 -6.38 8.65
N ASP A 100 -18.91 -7.63 8.95
CA ASP A 100 -18.65 -8.25 10.24
C ASP A 100 -17.35 -9.08 10.22
N ALA A 101 -16.75 -9.27 9.05
CA ALA A 101 -15.49 -10.00 8.93
C ALA A 101 -14.34 -9.22 9.57
N VAL A 102 -13.53 -9.92 10.37
CA VAL A 102 -12.27 -9.39 10.92
C VAL A 102 -11.15 -9.82 9.97
N THR A 103 -10.77 -8.93 9.06
CA THR A 103 -9.76 -9.21 8.02
C THR A 103 -9.26 -7.90 7.40
N VAL A 104 -8.15 -7.96 6.69
CA VAL A 104 -7.70 -6.90 5.80
C VAL A 104 -7.75 -7.40 4.36
N TYR A 105 -8.39 -6.64 3.49
CA TYR A 105 -8.31 -6.86 2.06
C TYR A 105 -7.25 -5.95 1.45
N GLY A 106 -6.57 -6.42 0.41
CA GLY A 106 -5.68 -5.57 -0.38
C GLY A 106 -5.18 -6.25 -1.64
N ASP A 107 -4.14 -5.67 -2.23
CA ASP A 107 -3.48 -6.25 -3.40
C ASP A 107 -2.48 -7.34 -2.96
N ILE A 108 -2.90 -8.61 -3.02
CA ILE A 108 -2.05 -9.73 -2.61
C ILE A 108 -1.01 -10.10 -3.69
N ARG A 109 0.21 -10.39 -3.23
CA ARG A 109 1.31 -10.94 -4.02
C ARG A 109 1.61 -12.38 -3.59
N TRP A 110 1.93 -13.21 -4.58
CA TRP A 110 2.37 -14.59 -4.42
C TRP A 110 3.70 -14.78 -5.12
N ASP A 111 4.78 -14.80 -4.35
CA ASP A 111 6.14 -14.82 -4.89
C ASP A 111 6.98 -15.99 -4.34
N GLY A 112 6.32 -17.00 -3.75
CA GLY A 112 6.92 -18.24 -3.25
C GLY A 112 7.44 -18.17 -1.81
N ASN A 113 7.90 -19.31 -1.29
CA ASN A 113 8.28 -19.50 0.12
C ASN A 113 9.81 -19.57 0.31
N ALA A 114 10.58 -18.93 -0.56
CA ALA A 114 12.05 -19.08 -0.58
C ALA A 114 12.76 -18.43 0.62
N TYR A 115 12.11 -17.49 1.30
CA TYR A 115 12.68 -16.73 2.42
C TYR A 115 11.66 -16.67 3.56
N ALA A 116 12.09 -16.91 4.80
CA ALA A 116 11.21 -16.85 5.96
C ALA A 116 10.72 -15.42 6.24
N GLU A 117 11.54 -14.42 5.90
CA GLU A 117 11.29 -12.99 6.06
C GLU A 117 10.30 -12.44 5.03
N ARG A 118 9.98 -13.22 3.98
CA ARG A 118 9.04 -12.84 2.93
C ARG A 118 7.84 -13.80 2.98
N PRO A 119 6.75 -13.42 3.67
CA PRO A 119 5.58 -14.28 3.73
C PRO A 119 4.96 -14.43 2.34
N ASN A 120 4.26 -15.55 2.14
CA ASN A 120 3.53 -15.81 0.92
C ASN A 120 2.19 -16.46 1.29
N PRO A 121 1.05 -15.77 1.07
CA PRO A 121 0.94 -14.45 0.44
C PRO A 121 1.47 -13.27 1.29
N PHE A 122 1.67 -12.12 0.65
CA PHE A 122 1.84 -10.82 1.33
C PHE A 122 1.00 -9.71 0.68
N LEU A 123 0.69 -8.65 1.43
CA LEU A 123 -0.02 -7.48 0.93
C LEU A 123 0.96 -6.48 0.34
N ALA A 124 0.70 -6.00 -0.88
CA ALA A 124 1.42 -4.85 -1.41
C ALA A 124 1.01 -3.58 -0.65
N SER A 125 1.98 -2.80 -0.18
CA SER A 125 1.79 -1.65 0.72
C SER A 125 1.33 -0.40 -0.02
N TRP A 126 0.19 -0.50 -0.72
CA TRP A 126 -0.44 0.63 -1.42
C TRP A 126 -1.97 0.64 -1.33
N LEU A 127 -2.61 -0.49 -0.99
CA LEU A 127 -4.06 -0.61 -0.84
C LEU A 127 -4.40 -1.55 0.32
N PHE A 128 -5.14 -1.00 1.29
CA PHE A 128 -5.73 -1.74 2.40
C PHE A 128 -7.21 -1.39 2.53
N VAL A 129 -8.06 -2.38 2.74
CA VAL A 129 -9.50 -2.21 2.98
C VAL A 129 -9.86 -3.00 4.23
N LEU A 130 -10.42 -2.30 5.21
CA LEU A 130 -10.75 -2.79 6.54
C LEU A 130 -12.27 -2.71 6.71
N PRO A 131 -12.98 -3.82 6.91
CA PRO A 131 -14.44 -3.82 6.89
C PRO A 131 -15.10 -3.04 8.02
N ASN A 132 -14.48 -3.05 9.20
CA ASN A 132 -15.05 -2.56 10.45
C ASN A 132 -13.98 -2.02 11.39
N GLU A 133 -14.46 -1.41 12.48
CA GLU A 133 -13.62 -0.84 13.54
C GLU A 133 -12.67 -1.86 14.17
N LEU A 134 -13.11 -3.10 14.41
CA LEU A 134 -12.25 -4.13 14.98
C LEU A 134 -11.05 -4.43 14.07
N SER A 135 -11.28 -4.57 12.77
CA SER A 135 -10.22 -4.75 11.77
C SER A 135 -9.25 -3.56 11.76
N LEU A 136 -9.78 -2.33 11.87
CA LEU A 136 -8.97 -1.12 11.96
C LEU A 136 -8.10 -1.10 13.22
N GLN A 137 -8.63 -1.46 14.39
CA GLN A 137 -7.86 -1.46 15.64
C GLN A 137 -6.73 -2.48 15.59
N VAL A 138 -6.99 -3.71 15.12
CA VAL A 138 -5.95 -4.74 14.97
C VAL A 138 -4.89 -4.32 13.94
N PHE A 139 -5.31 -3.69 12.84
CA PHE A 139 -4.39 -3.18 11.83
C PHE A 139 -3.51 -2.05 12.39
N LYS A 140 -4.07 -1.11 13.15
CA LYS A 140 -3.33 -0.03 13.83
C LYS A 140 -2.31 -0.58 14.82
N GLN A 141 -2.72 -1.53 15.66
CA GLN A 141 -1.81 -2.19 16.61
C GLN A 141 -0.65 -2.86 15.89
N SER A 142 -0.94 -3.60 14.82
CA SER A 142 0.08 -4.31 14.02
C SER A 142 1.03 -3.34 13.32
N LEU A 143 0.54 -2.21 12.80
CA LEU A 143 1.38 -1.14 12.26
C LEU A 143 2.28 -0.55 13.35
N ALA A 144 1.72 -0.17 14.50
CA ALA A 144 2.49 0.41 15.59
C ALA A 144 3.60 -0.54 16.08
N GLU A 145 3.33 -1.85 16.16
CA GLU A 145 4.33 -2.86 16.51
C GLU A 145 5.50 -2.87 15.53
N ILE A 146 5.25 -3.08 14.23
CA ILE A 146 6.35 -3.23 13.25
C ILE A 146 7.17 -1.95 13.08
N LEU A 147 6.59 -0.79 13.42
CA LEU A 147 7.26 0.51 13.38
C LEU A 147 8.17 0.70 14.60
N ASN A 148 7.74 0.25 15.78
CA ASN A 148 8.53 0.35 17.01
C ASN A 148 9.61 -0.73 17.13
N GLU A 149 9.44 -1.87 16.47
CA GLU A 149 10.42 -2.93 16.53
C GLU A 149 11.68 -2.62 15.69
N PRO A 150 12.89 -2.81 16.27
CA PRO A 150 14.13 -2.62 15.54
C PRO A 150 14.15 -3.45 14.26
N ALA A 151 14.72 -2.88 13.21
CA ALA A 151 14.83 -3.54 11.92
C ALA A 151 15.76 -4.76 12.06
N SER A 152 15.21 -5.98 12.09
CA SER A 152 16.05 -7.15 11.83
C SER A 152 16.53 -7.09 10.39
N LEU A 153 17.84 -7.27 10.19
CA LEU A 153 18.44 -7.36 8.85
C LEU A 153 17.99 -8.62 8.11
N GLY A 154 17.44 -9.61 8.81
CA GLY A 154 17.12 -10.93 8.26
C GLY A 154 18.38 -11.70 7.87
N SER A 155 18.17 -12.89 7.30
CA SER A 155 19.22 -13.77 6.78
C SER A 155 20.01 -13.12 5.64
N GLU A 156 21.26 -13.55 5.47
CA GLU A 156 22.11 -13.12 4.35
C GLU A 156 21.46 -13.41 2.99
N ALA A 157 20.77 -14.54 2.86
CA ALA A 157 20.04 -14.91 1.65
C ALA A 157 18.92 -13.91 1.33
N TYR A 158 18.17 -13.47 2.34
CA TYR A 158 17.13 -12.45 2.19
C TYR A 158 17.72 -11.07 1.85
N GLN A 159 18.85 -10.70 2.46
CA GLN A 159 19.56 -9.47 2.13
C GLN A 159 20.06 -9.46 0.69
N ALA A 160 20.66 -10.56 0.23
CA ALA A 160 21.10 -10.73 -1.16
C ALA A 160 19.93 -10.68 -2.15
N PHE A 161 18.79 -11.27 -1.77
CA PHE A 161 17.54 -11.15 -2.53
C PHE A 161 17.06 -9.71 -2.64
N LEU A 162 16.94 -8.99 -1.52
CA LEU A 162 16.51 -7.59 -1.50
C LEU A 162 17.44 -6.73 -2.35
N HIS A 163 18.75 -6.98 -2.24
CA HIS A 163 19.72 -6.34 -3.10
C HIS A 163 19.42 -6.66 -4.58
N GLY A 164 19.33 -7.92 -4.99
CA GLY A 164 18.99 -8.25 -6.39
C GLY A 164 17.65 -7.68 -6.88
N TRP A 165 16.67 -7.56 -5.99
CA TRP A 165 15.33 -7.02 -6.28
C TRP A 165 15.34 -5.49 -6.46
N ILE A 166 16.07 -4.78 -5.60
CA ILE A 166 16.24 -3.32 -5.64
C ILE A 166 17.23 -2.92 -6.74
N PHE A 167 18.24 -3.76 -7.00
CA PHE A 167 19.35 -3.60 -7.95
C PHE A 167 19.29 -4.64 -9.07
N PRO A 168 18.27 -4.60 -9.93
CA PRO A 168 18.23 -5.51 -11.07
C PRO A 168 19.36 -5.22 -12.07
N LYS A 169 20.10 -6.25 -12.50
CA LYS A 169 21.29 -6.09 -13.36
C LYS A 169 21.00 -5.80 -14.85
N GLY A 170 19.74 -5.69 -15.27
CA GLY A 170 19.37 -5.46 -16.68
C GLY A 170 18.12 -4.61 -16.86
N LYS A 171 17.99 -3.98 -18.03
CA LYS A 171 16.84 -3.13 -18.43
C LYS A 171 15.48 -3.84 -18.40
N PHE A 172 15.48 -5.18 -18.40
CA PHE A 172 14.30 -6.04 -18.32
C PHE A 172 14.08 -6.68 -16.95
N SER A 173 15.01 -6.48 -16.02
CA SER A 173 14.91 -6.97 -14.65
C SER A 173 14.51 -5.81 -13.73
N GLY A 174 13.62 -6.07 -12.79
CA GLY A 174 13.22 -5.18 -11.70
C GLY A 174 12.15 -4.16 -12.03
N TRP A 175 11.07 -4.25 -11.26
CA TRP A 175 9.77 -3.63 -11.47
C TRP A 175 9.69 -2.15 -11.07
N HIS A 176 10.78 -1.55 -10.57
CA HIS A 176 10.67 -0.30 -9.81
C HIS A 176 11.64 0.81 -10.24
N GLY A 177 12.41 0.63 -11.32
CA GLY A 177 13.57 1.47 -11.60
C GLY A 177 14.63 1.31 -10.49
N GLY A 178 15.91 1.36 -10.86
CA GLY A 178 16.96 1.42 -9.85
C GLY A 178 16.78 2.70 -9.02
N ALA A 179 16.82 2.61 -7.70
CA ALA A 179 16.87 3.81 -6.87
C ALA A 179 18.19 4.55 -7.19
N LYS A 180 18.06 5.81 -7.62
CA LYS A 180 19.15 6.59 -8.24
C LYS A 180 20.22 7.02 -7.23
N ASP A 181 19.85 7.15 -5.95
CA ASP A 181 20.74 7.54 -4.85
C ASP A 181 20.59 6.65 -3.60
N GLU A 182 21.56 6.71 -2.69
CA GLU A 182 21.59 5.93 -1.43
C GLU A 182 20.39 6.19 -0.50
N PRO A 183 19.92 7.43 -0.28
CA PRO A 183 18.72 7.67 0.53
C PRO A 183 17.46 7.02 -0.03
N ALA A 184 17.24 7.07 -1.35
CA ALA A 184 16.09 6.41 -1.97
C ALA A 184 16.20 4.87 -1.88
N ARG A 185 17.42 4.32 -1.90
CA ARG A 185 17.68 2.89 -1.70
C ARG A 185 17.30 2.46 -0.28
N ALA A 186 17.84 3.14 0.73
CA ALA A 186 17.56 2.86 2.13
C ALA A 186 16.06 2.95 2.45
N ARG A 187 15.38 3.96 1.92
CA ARG A 187 13.92 4.08 2.00
C ARG A 187 13.20 2.85 1.43
N LYS A 188 13.52 2.49 0.17
CA LYS A 188 12.83 1.40 -0.53
C LYS A 188 13.05 0.06 0.16
N GLU A 189 14.27 -0.21 0.61
CA GLU A 189 14.58 -1.41 1.38
C GLU A 189 13.78 -1.44 2.69
N ARG A 190 13.75 -0.33 3.44
CA ARG A 190 12.97 -0.23 4.68
C ARG A 190 11.48 -0.48 4.43
N CYS A 191 10.89 0.11 3.38
CA CYS A 191 9.48 -0.10 3.03
C CYS A 191 9.18 -1.57 2.68
N ILE A 192 10.02 -2.23 1.88
CA ILE A 192 9.82 -3.65 1.54
C ILE A 192 9.90 -4.54 2.79
N ARG A 193 10.85 -4.27 3.68
CA ARG A 193 10.94 -4.99 4.96
C ARG A 193 9.71 -4.79 5.82
N LEU A 194 9.20 -3.57 5.94
CA LEU A 194 7.98 -3.27 6.69
C LEU A 194 6.75 -3.91 6.05
N GLU A 195 6.66 -3.96 4.72
CA GLU A 195 5.58 -4.63 3.98
C GLU A 195 5.51 -6.12 4.31
N HIS A 196 6.65 -6.80 4.24
CA HIS A 196 6.74 -8.22 4.57
C HIS A 196 6.44 -8.46 6.05
N ARG A 197 7.02 -7.66 6.97
CA ARG A 197 6.74 -7.78 8.41
C ARG A 197 5.27 -7.57 8.74
N LEU A 198 4.65 -6.54 8.16
CA LEU A 198 3.22 -6.28 8.32
C LEU A 198 2.41 -7.51 7.92
N SER A 199 2.73 -8.08 6.76
CA SER A 199 2.04 -9.26 6.23
C SER A 199 2.24 -10.52 7.10
N THR A 200 3.35 -10.62 7.84
CA THR A 200 3.58 -11.70 8.81
C THR A 200 2.80 -11.49 10.11
N VAL A 201 2.80 -10.29 10.65
CA VAL A 201 2.22 -9.96 11.96
C VAL A 201 0.69 -9.93 11.92
N LEU A 202 0.09 -9.44 10.83
CA LEU A 202 -1.37 -9.28 10.73
C LEU A 202 -2.13 -10.60 10.99
N PRO A 203 -1.83 -11.74 10.33
CA PRO A 203 -2.48 -13.01 10.66
C PRO A 203 -2.23 -13.49 12.09
N GLN A 204 -1.05 -13.23 12.67
CA GLN A 204 -0.72 -13.60 14.05
C GLN A 204 -1.61 -12.86 15.06
N HIS A 205 -2.01 -11.63 14.73
CA HIS A 205 -2.99 -10.86 15.50
C HIS A 205 -4.44 -11.14 15.14
N GLY A 206 -4.72 -12.20 14.37
CA GLY A 206 -6.07 -12.57 13.97
C GLY A 206 -6.66 -11.73 12.85
N LEU A 207 -5.83 -10.99 12.09
CA LEU A 207 -6.24 -10.26 10.89
C LEU A 207 -5.74 -10.96 9.61
N PRO A 208 -6.47 -11.96 9.09
CA PRO A 208 -6.05 -12.69 7.89
C PRO A 208 -5.98 -11.77 6.67
N LEU A 209 -5.02 -12.06 5.79
CA LEU A 209 -4.82 -11.35 4.52
C LEU A 209 -5.80 -11.87 3.46
N THR A 210 -6.61 -10.99 2.89
CA THR A 210 -7.55 -11.34 1.82
C THR A 210 -7.28 -10.51 0.56
N SER A 211 -7.40 -11.12 -0.62
CA SER A 211 -7.24 -10.38 -1.87
C SER A 211 -8.50 -9.59 -2.17
N VAL A 212 -8.39 -8.30 -2.49
CA VAL A 212 -9.49 -7.53 -3.08
C VAL A 212 -9.92 -8.10 -4.45
N GLY A 213 -9.03 -8.85 -5.09
CA GLY A 213 -9.33 -9.56 -6.34
C GLY A 213 -10.30 -10.71 -6.20
N SER A 214 -10.56 -11.22 -4.99
CA SER A 214 -11.52 -12.31 -4.77
C SER A 214 -12.95 -11.94 -5.22
N PHE A 215 -13.30 -10.65 -5.16
CA PHE A 215 -14.59 -10.13 -5.62
C PHE A 215 -14.72 -10.07 -7.15
N SER A 216 -13.60 -9.98 -7.89
CA SER A 216 -13.63 -10.02 -9.35
C SER A 216 -12.28 -10.50 -9.90
N PRO A 217 -12.04 -11.83 -9.90
CA PRO A 217 -10.72 -12.40 -10.23
C PRO A 217 -10.22 -12.02 -11.63
N PHE A 218 -11.11 -12.02 -12.62
CA PHE A 218 -10.76 -11.66 -13.99
C PHE A 218 -10.35 -10.19 -14.11
N SER A 219 -11.15 -9.27 -13.56
CA SER A 219 -10.84 -7.83 -13.57
C SER A 219 -9.51 -7.57 -12.87
N TYR A 220 -9.28 -8.19 -11.72
CA TYR A 220 -8.05 -8.07 -10.96
C TYR A 220 -6.82 -8.57 -11.75
N LEU A 221 -6.93 -9.71 -12.43
CA LEU A 221 -5.87 -10.23 -13.31
C LEU A 221 -5.52 -9.23 -14.42
N VAL A 222 -6.54 -8.69 -15.09
CA VAL A 222 -6.36 -7.71 -16.18
C VAL A 222 -5.70 -6.43 -15.66
N LEU A 223 -6.15 -5.89 -14.53
CA LEU A 223 -5.58 -4.68 -13.91
C LEU A 223 -4.10 -4.86 -13.59
N ARG A 224 -3.73 -5.99 -12.98
CA ARG A 224 -2.32 -6.31 -12.73
C ARG A 224 -1.50 -6.47 -14.00
N GLY A 225 -2.10 -6.97 -15.09
CA GLY A 225 -1.47 -7.01 -16.40
C GLY A 225 -1.18 -5.61 -16.95
N ILE A 226 -2.17 -4.73 -16.90
CA ILE A 226 -2.05 -3.33 -17.34
C ILE A 226 -0.99 -2.59 -16.53
N ASP A 227 -1.02 -2.71 -15.20
CA ASP A 227 -0.03 -2.06 -14.32
C ASP A 227 1.39 -2.53 -14.67
N ARG A 228 1.59 -3.84 -14.88
CA ARG A 228 2.89 -4.39 -15.29
C ARG A 228 3.38 -3.81 -16.61
N LEU A 229 2.49 -3.61 -17.58
CA LEU A 229 2.84 -2.98 -18.86
C LEU A 229 3.19 -1.51 -18.68
N ASN A 230 2.35 -0.75 -17.95
CA ASN A 230 2.56 0.67 -17.68
C ASN A 230 3.89 0.94 -16.99
N THR A 231 4.25 0.12 -15.99
CA THR A 231 5.52 0.25 -15.27
C THR A 231 6.71 -0.03 -16.20
N ARG A 232 6.61 -1.02 -17.08
CA ARG A 232 7.65 -1.31 -18.09
C ARG A 232 7.82 -0.19 -19.11
N PHE A 233 6.72 0.36 -19.62
CA PHE A 233 6.76 1.50 -20.54
C PHE A 233 7.41 2.73 -19.88
N LYS A 234 7.06 3.02 -18.62
CA LYS A 234 7.69 4.12 -17.87
C LYS A 234 9.19 3.90 -17.66
N ALA A 235 9.61 2.67 -17.34
CA ALA A 235 11.02 2.32 -17.21
C ALA A 235 11.81 2.43 -18.53
N LEU A 236 11.16 2.26 -19.68
CA LEU A 236 11.79 2.45 -21.00
C LEU A 236 11.97 3.93 -21.38
N LEU A 237 11.15 4.82 -20.81
CA LEU A 237 11.14 6.26 -21.10
C LEU A 237 12.04 7.09 -20.15
N THR A 238 12.63 6.47 -19.13
CA THR A 238 13.49 7.10 -18.10
C THR A 238 14.88 6.50 -18.08
#